data_AF-A0AAU5GE52-F1
#
_entry.id   AF-A0AAU5GE52-F1
#
_cell.length_a   1.000
_cell.length_b   1.000
_cell.length_c   1.000
_cell.angle_alpha   90.00
_cell.angle_beta   90.00
_cell.angle_gamma   90.00
#
_symmetry.space_group_name_H-M   'P 1'
#
loop_
_entity.id
_entity.type
_entity.pdbx_description
1 polymer ?
#
loop_
_entity_poly.entity_id
_entity_poly.type
_entity_poly.pdbx_seq_one_letter_code
_entity_poly.pdbx_strand_id
1 'polypeptide(L)'
;MPAAHVRRAVTAAALTAVFTLPSTSALATADVGDEDIVRVQLTGVPSTDTKPWLVETGDSWVTYLNLYDTKKRFAGDASARCSAVEATHQRVTTQCTRVLRLKKGEITLHDVITRVDDSPITAKTAIAGGTGIYNDAEGEGYITLKRDWVHFDLHVDD
;
A
#
# COMPACT_ATOMS: atom_id res chain seq x y z
N MET A 1 -57.79 8.46 -49.87
CA MET A 1 -56.71 8.26 -48.88
C MET A 1 -55.62 7.41 -49.53
N PRO A 2 -54.53 8.01 -50.03
CA PRO A 2 -53.32 7.29 -50.47
C PRO A 2 -52.33 7.21 -49.28
N ALA A 3 -51.25 6.44 -49.20
CA ALA A 3 -50.53 5.53 -50.08
C ALA A 3 -49.59 4.69 -49.17
N ALA A 4 -49.45 3.39 -49.43
CA ALA A 4 -48.27 2.76 -50.04
C ALA A 4 -47.05 2.58 -49.12
N HIS A 5 -46.76 1.31 -48.83
CA HIS A 5 -45.43 0.80 -48.53
C HIS A 5 -44.48 1.04 -49.71
N VAL A 6 -43.16 1.10 -49.45
CA VAL A 6 -42.10 0.23 -50.04
C VAL A 6 -40.70 0.88 -50.08
N ARG A 7 -39.75 0.15 -49.47
CA ARG A 7 -38.30 -0.07 -49.73
C ARG A 7 -37.28 1.08 -49.75
N ARG A 8 -36.38 0.98 -48.75
CA ARG A 8 -34.89 0.94 -48.81
C ARG A 8 -34.19 1.70 -49.95
N ALA A 9 -33.33 2.63 -49.56
CA ALA A 9 -31.99 2.76 -50.12
C ALA A 9 -30.99 2.97 -48.98
N VAL A 10 -30.05 2.04 -48.86
CA VAL A 10 -28.88 2.12 -47.99
C VAL A 10 -27.81 2.87 -48.79
N THR A 11 -27.36 4.01 -48.30
CA THR A 11 -26.10 4.62 -48.72
C THR A 11 -25.19 4.67 -47.50
N ALA A 12 -24.30 3.68 -47.45
CA ALA A 12 -23.13 3.69 -46.60
C ALA A 12 -22.15 4.74 -47.13
N ALA A 13 -21.87 5.77 -46.34
CA ALA A 13 -20.72 6.63 -46.53
C ALA A 13 -19.82 6.47 -45.30
N ALA A 14 -18.80 5.62 -45.45
CA ALA A 14 -17.73 5.47 -44.48
C ALA A 14 -16.82 6.70 -44.57
N LEU A 15 -16.81 7.52 -43.53
CA LEU A 15 -15.78 8.53 -43.30
C LEU A 15 -14.71 7.91 -42.39
N THR A 16 -13.69 7.32 -43.00
CA THR A 16 -12.43 6.97 -42.33
C THR A 16 -11.68 8.26 -41.99
N ALA A 17 -11.94 8.80 -40.80
CA ALA A 17 -11.06 9.81 -40.21
C ALA A 17 -9.86 9.09 -39.60
N VAL A 18 -8.77 8.99 -40.35
CA VAL A 18 -7.46 8.58 -39.83
C VAL A 18 -6.93 9.74 -39.00
N PHE A 19 -7.23 9.75 -37.70
CA PHE A 19 -6.51 10.58 -36.75
C PHE A 19 -5.17 9.91 -36.45
N THR A 20 -4.14 10.26 -37.23
CA THR A 20 -2.75 10.06 -36.83
C THR A 20 -2.47 11.02 -35.68
N LEU A 21 -2.79 10.62 -34.45
CA LEU A 21 -2.25 11.28 -33.27
C LEU A 21 -0.74 11.02 -33.27
N PRO A 22 0.12 12.05 -33.37
CA PRO A 22 1.52 11.85 -33.06
C PRO A 22 1.61 11.45 -31.59
N SER A 23 2.00 10.20 -31.34
CA SER A 23 2.44 9.75 -30.03
C SER A 23 3.74 10.49 -29.70
N THR A 24 3.61 11.75 -29.26
CA THR A 24 4.66 12.39 -28.48
C THR A 24 4.71 11.65 -27.16
N SER A 25 5.55 10.62 -27.11
CA SER A 25 6.07 10.03 -25.88
C SER A 25 6.89 11.09 -25.17
N ALA A 26 6.20 12.06 -24.55
CA ALA A 26 6.78 12.82 -23.46
C ALA A 26 6.94 11.81 -22.32
N LEU A 27 8.13 11.22 -22.21
CA LEU A 27 8.60 10.71 -20.95
C LEU A 27 8.60 11.92 -20.02
N ALA A 28 7.54 12.06 -19.23
CA ALA A 28 7.56 12.89 -18.06
C ALA A 28 8.62 12.28 -17.15
N THR A 29 9.86 12.76 -17.28
CA THR A 29 10.81 12.72 -16.18
C THR A 29 10.17 13.57 -15.10
N ALA A 30 9.56 12.91 -14.12
CA ALA A 30 9.26 13.55 -12.85
C ALA A 30 10.60 14.11 -12.36
N ASP A 31 10.68 15.43 -12.33
CA ASP A 31 11.70 16.15 -11.59
C ASP A 31 11.45 15.78 -10.14
N VAL A 32 12.29 14.87 -9.60
CA VAL A 32 12.31 14.60 -8.16
C VAL A 32 12.92 15.85 -7.57
N GLY A 33 12.04 16.82 -7.30
CA GLY A 33 12.39 18.06 -6.63
C GLY A 33 13.05 17.76 -5.30
N ASP A 34 13.73 18.75 -4.76
CA ASP A 34 14.41 18.73 -3.47
C ASP A 34 13.36 18.59 -2.35
N GLU A 35 12.75 17.42 -2.24
CA GLU A 35 11.74 17.08 -1.24
C GLU A 35 12.47 16.71 0.05
N ASP A 36 12.07 17.35 1.16
CA ASP A 36 12.71 17.19 2.46
C ASP A 36 12.35 15.80 3.03
N ILE A 37 13.04 14.75 2.57
CA ILE A 37 12.77 13.37 3.02
C ILE A 37 12.98 13.27 4.54
N VAL A 38 11.89 13.07 5.27
CA VAL A 38 11.90 12.86 6.72
C VAL A 38 11.99 11.37 7.03
N ARG A 39 13.08 10.98 7.70
CA ARG A 39 13.24 9.60 8.18
C ARG A 39 12.51 9.37 9.51
N VAL A 40 11.50 8.48 9.51
CA VAL A 40 10.74 8.06 10.70
C VAL A 40 11.15 6.65 11.10
N GLN A 41 11.71 6.52 12.31
CA GLN A 41 12.14 5.24 12.88
C GLN A 41 11.34 4.88 14.13
N LEU A 42 10.69 3.71 14.10
CA LEU A 42 9.83 3.24 15.16
C LEU A 42 10.06 1.77 15.47
N THR A 43 9.84 1.40 16.73
CA THR A 43 9.73 0.00 17.17
C THR A 43 8.32 -0.25 17.65
N GLY A 44 7.60 -1.14 16.98
CA GLY A 44 6.29 -1.63 17.39
C GLY A 44 6.41 -2.89 18.24
N VAL A 45 5.80 -2.89 19.42
CA VAL A 45 5.66 -4.07 20.28
C VAL A 45 4.20 -4.52 20.26
N PRO A 46 3.88 -5.76 19.82
CA PRO A 46 2.52 -6.26 19.81
C PRO A 46 1.93 -6.26 21.22
N SER A 47 0.76 -5.66 21.36
CA SER A 47 -0.06 -5.74 22.58
C SER A 47 -1.29 -6.62 22.38
N THR A 48 -1.70 -6.83 21.12
CA THR A 48 -2.70 -7.82 20.74
C THR A 48 -2.36 -8.34 19.34
N ASP A 49 -2.47 -9.65 19.14
CA ASP A 49 -2.33 -10.27 17.82
C ASP A 49 -3.37 -11.39 17.69
N THR A 50 -4.22 -11.29 16.67
CA THR A 50 -5.26 -12.29 16.39
C THR A 50 -4.83 -13.29 15.33
N LYS A 51 -3.55 -13.30 14.93
CA LYS A 51 -3.04 -14.23 13.93
C LYS A 51 -3.30 -15.68 14.37
N PRO A 52 -3.91 -16.52 13.52
CA PRO A 52 -4.12 -17.92 13.86
C PRO A 52 -2.78 -18.66 13.96
N TRP A 53 -2.75 -19.71 14.80
CA TRP A 53 -1.56 -20.54 14.98
C TRP A 53 -1.13 -21.23 13.67
N LEU A 54 -2.10 -21.75 12.93
CA LEU A 54 -1.92 -22.25 11.57
C LEU A 54 -2.60 -21.28 10.62
N VAL A 55 -1.85 -20.70 9.70
CA VAL A 55 -2.36 -19.75 8.70
C VAL A 55 -2.71 -20.50 7.42
N GLU A 56 -3.93 -20.29 6.93
CA GLU A 56 -4.41 -20.76 5.66
C GLU A 56 -4.61 -19.59 4.67
N THR A 57 -4.62 -19.89 3.36
CA THR A 57 -4.90 -18.88 2.34
C THR A 57 -6.30 -18.31 2.55
N GLY A 58 -6.41 -16.98 2.59
CA GLY A 58 -7.65 -16.27 2.87
C GLY A 58 -7.86 -15.87 4.32
N ASP A 59 -7.07 -16.40 5.27
CA ASP A 59 -7.10 -15.95 6.65
C ASP A 59 -6.79 -14.46 6.76
N SER A 60 -7.47 -13.77 7.68
CA SER A 60 -7.21 -12.37 8.01
C SER A 60 -7.09 -12.20 9.52
N TRP A 61 -6.18 -11.31 9.92
CA TRP A 61 -5.94 -11.01 11.32
C TRP A 61 -5.59 -9.55 11.51
N VAL A 62 -5.67 -9.13 12.78
CA VAL A 62 -5.28 -7.80 13.22
C VAL A 62 -4.21 -7.93 14.28
N THR A 63 -3.19 -7.08 14.16
CA THR A 63 -2.18 -6.88 15.19
C THR A 63 -2.24 -5.43 15.65
N TYR A 64 -2.35 -5.20 16.96
CA TYR A 64 -2.26 -3.89 17.58
C TYR A 64 -0.90 -3.74 18.27
N LEU A 65 -0.25 -2.60 18.08
CA LEU A 65 1.14 -2.35 18.44
C LEU A 65 1.24 -1.08 19.29
N ASN A 66 2.08 -1.11 20.32
CA ASN A 66 2.59 0.10 20.95
C ASN A 66 3.87 0.55 20.22
N LEU A 67 3.94 1.81 19.81
CA LEU A 67 5.07 2.35 19.05
C LEU A 67 6.02 3.13 19.96
N TYR A 68 7.32 2.89 19.77
CA TYR A 68 8.38 3.56 20.50
C TYR A 68 9.40 4.18 19.54
N ASP A 69 9.89 5.37 19.87
CA ASP A 69 10.96 6.03 19.12
C ASP A 69 12.34 5.37 19.37
N THR A 70 13.37 5.84 18.68
CA THR A 70 14.75 5.36 18.83
C THR A 70 15.33 5.56 20.24
N LYS A 71 14.73 6.42 21.04
CA LYS A 71 15.06 6.67 22.46
C LYS A 71 14.17 5.85 23.41
N LYS A 72 13.41 4.88 22.89
CA LYS A 72 12.49 4.00 23.63
C LYS A 72 11.35 4.75 24.32
N ARG A 73 11.02 5.96 23.87
CA ARG A 73 9.88 6.72 24.40
C ARG A 73 8.65 6.36 23.61
N PHE A 74 7.51 6.28 24.29
CA PHE A 74 6.23 6.03 23.64
C PHE A 74 5.94 7.13 22.61
N ALA A 75 5.73 6.72 21.36
CA ALA A 75 5.50 7.60 20.22
C ALA A 75 4.05 7.58 19.72
N GLY A 76 3.29 6.53 20.09
CA GLY A 76 1.93 6.32 19.64
C GLY A 76 1.58 4.83 19.60
N ASP A 77 0.59 4.48 18.78
CA ASP A 77 0.14 3.11 18.57
C ASP A 77 -0.07 2.82 17.09
N ALA A 78 -0.18 1.55 16.72
CA ALA A 78 -0.52 1.15 15.37
C ALA A 78 -1.50 -0.01 15.35
N SER A 79 -2.28 -0.07 14.28
CA SER A 79 -3.00 -1.27 13.89
C SER A 79 -2.48 -1.76 12.55
N ALA A 80 -2.38 -3.07 12.40
CA ALA A 80 -2.09 -3.73 11.14
C ALA A 80 -3.19 -4.74 10.86
N ARG A 81 -3.82 -4.65 9.69
CA ARG A 81 -4.71 -5.69 9.17
C ARG A 81 -4.01 -6.39 8.03
N CYS A 82 -3.82 -7.70 8.17
CA CYS A 82 -3.19 -8.53 7.17
C CYS A 82 -4.15 -9.61 6.69
N SER A 83 -3.97 -10.03 5.44
CA SER A 83 -4.64 -11.21 4.88
C SER A 83 -3.61 -12.09 4.18
N ALA A 84 -3.68 -13.40 4.41
CA ALA A 84 -2.83 -14.36 3.71
C ALA A 84 -3.32 -14.51 2.26
N VAL A 85 -2.47 -14.09 1.31
CA VAL A 85 -2.74 -14.26 -0.13
C VAL A 85 -2.22 -15.60 -0.65
N GLU A 86 -1.23 -16.16 0.03
CA GLU A 86 -0.68 -17.50 -0.20
C GLU A 86 -0.18 -18.08 1.12
N ALA A 87 -0.55 -19.31 1.44
CA ALA A 87 -0.03 -20.02 2.61
C ALA A 87 0.29 -21.48 2.28
N THR A 88 1.46 -21.92 2.74
CA THR A 88 1.95 -23.29 2.73
C THR A 88 2.55 -23.61 4.10
N HIS A 89 2.94 -24.87 4.32
CA HIS A 89 3.56 -25.28 5.59
C HIS A 89 4.84 -24.49 5.97
N GLN A 90 5.57 -23.93 5.01
CA GLN A 90 6.87 -23.26 5.24
C GLN A 90 6.88 -21.80 4.81
N ARG A 91 5.84 -21.33 4.11
CA ARG A 91 5.83 -20.00 3.50
C ARG A 91 4.45 -19.39 3.59
N VAL A 92 4.39 -18.17 4.07
CA VAL A 92 3.17 -17.36 4.10
C VAL A 92 3.46 -16.02 3.45
N THR A 93 2.68 -15.66 2.43
CA THR A 93 2.67 -14.33 1.82
C THR A 93 1.39 -13.60 2.25
N THR A 94 1.56 -12.38 2.74
CA THR A 94 0.47 -11.59 3.33
C THR A 94 0.42 -10.22 2.69
N GLN A 95 -0.78 -9.75 2.36
CA GLN A 95 -1.03 -8.35 2.04
C GLN A 95 -1.51 -7.64 3.31
N CYS A 96 -0.87 -6.54 3.66
CA CYS A 96 -1.15 -5.79 4.87
C CYS A 96 -1.46 -4.33 4.57
N THR A 97 -2.35 -3.77 5.38
CA THR A 97 -2.55 -2.33 5.53
C THR A 97 -2.32 -1.98 6.99
N ARG A 98 -1.59 -0.90 7.25
CA ARG A 98 -1.24 -0.48 8.61
C ARG A 98 -1.54 0.99 8.78
N VAL A 99 -1.98 1.35 9.97
CA VAL A 99 -2.18 2.74 10.37
C VAL A 99 -1.36 2.98 11.62
N LEU A 100 -0.41 3.92 11.54
CA LEU A 100 0.47 4.32 12.61
C LEU A 100 -0.03 5.65 13.16
N ARG A 101 -0.66 5.62 14.32
CA ARG A 101 -1.18 6.81 14.99
C ARG A 101 -0.12 7.37 15.93
N LEU A 102 0.47 8.48 15.52
CA LEU A 102 1.51 9.19 16.24
C LEU A 102 0.95 10.45 16.89
N LYS A 103 1.73 11.07 17.79
CA LYS A 103 1.31 12.29 18.51
C LYS A 103 0.84 13.43 17.60
N LYS A 104 1.40 13.55 16.39
CA LYS A 104 1.17 14.69 15.49
C LYS A 104 0.37 14.33 14.23
N GLY A 105 -0.16 13.11 14.13
CA GLY A 105 -0.85 12.66 12.93
C GLY A 105 -0.77 11.15 12.75
N GLU A 106 -1.34 10.68 11.66
CA GLU A 106 -1.37 9.28 11.27
C GLU A 106 -0.56 9.06 9.99
N ILE A 107 0.04 7.88 9.84
CA ILE A 107 0.69 7.43 8.61
C ILE A 107 0.06 6.10 8.20
N THR A 108 -0.37 5.98 6.95
CA THR A 108 -0.94 4.75 6.38
C THR A 108 0.08 4.05 5.51
N LEU A 109 0.27 2.75 5.75
CA LEU A 109 1.21 1.90 5.02
C LEU A 109 0.50 0.76 4.31
N HIS A 110 1.04 0.39 3.14
CA HIS A 110 0.67 -0.82 2.43
C HIS A 110 1.90 -1.66 2.12
N ASP A 111 1.79 -2.96 2.33
CA ASP A 111 2.90 -3.89 2.11
C ASP A 111 2.41 -5.28 1.70
N VAL A 112 3.25 -6.00 0.96
CA VAL A 112 3.16 -7.44 0.77
C VAL A 112 4.41 -8.06 1.36
N ILE A 113 4.25 -8.95 2.33
CA ILE A 113 5.34 -9.60 3.05
C ILE A 113 5.28 -11.10 2.80
N THR A 114 6.39 -11.67 2.36
CA THR A 114 6.57 -13.13 2.31
C THR A 114 7.52 -13.54 3.42
N ARG A 115 7.06 -14.43 4.30
CA ARG A 115 7.89 -15.01 5.36
C ARG A 115 8.08 -16.49 5.08
N VAL A 116 9.32 -16.96 5.20
CA VAL A 116 9.69 -18.37 5.17
C VAL A 116 10.03 -18.79 6.59
N ASP A 117 9.32 -19.80 7.07
CA ASP A 117 9.35 -20.28 8.45
C ASP A 117 9.16 -19.13 9.48
N ASP A 118 9.84 -19.22 10.62
CA ASP A 118 9.83 -18.21 11.68
C ASP A 118 11.02 -17.24 11.63
N SER A 119 11.69 -17.16 10.49
CA SER A 119 12.85 -16.29 10.32
C SER A 119 12.46 -14.80 10.35
N PRO A 120 13.32 -13.93 10.91
CA PRO A 120 13.19 -12.49 10.73
C PRO A 120 13.14 -12.14 9.23
N ILE A 121 12.29 -11.19 8.87
CA ILE A 121 12.17 -10.72 7.48
C ILE A 121 12.12 -9.20 7.44
N THR A 122 12.74 -8.62 6.43
CA THR A 122 12.59 -7.20 6.08
C THR A 122 11.88 -7.12 4.74
N ALA A 123 10.80 -6.35 4.69
CA ALA A 123 9.99 -6.14 3.49
C ALA A 123 9.82 -4.64 3.21
N LYS A 124 9.64 -4.31 1.94
CA LYS A 124 9.37 -2.93 1.52
C LYS A 124 7.90 -2.59 1.81
N THR A 125 7.65 -1.33 2.15
CA THR A 125 6.31 -0.79 2.34
C THR A 125 6.17 0.55 1.63
N ALA A 126 4.98 0.81 1.11
CA ALA A 126 4.61 2.10 0.54
C ALA A 126 3.85 2.93 1.58
N ILE A 127 4.13 4.22 1.62
CA ILE A 127 3.38 5.21 2.37
C ILE A 127 2.27 5.72 1.44
N ALA A 128 1.01 5.62 1.86
CA ALA A 128 -0.14 5.95 1.01
C ALA A 128 -0.94 7.16 1.49
N GLY A 129 -0.38 7.94 2.40
CA GLY A 129 -1.03 9.11 2.97
C GLY A 129 -1.02 9.13 4.49
N GLY A 130 -1.54 10.21 5.03
CA GLY A 130 -1.62 10.41 6.47
C GLY A 130 -2.53 11.56 6.86
N THR A 131 -2.35 12.03 8.10
CA THR A 131 -3.10 13.16 8.66
C THR A 131 -2.18 14.02 9.53
N GLY A 132 -2.65 15.20 9.95
CA GLY A 132 -1.88 16.08 10.83
C GLY A 132 -0.65 16.64 10.12
N ILE A 133 0.54 16.49 10.70
CA ILE A 133 1.81 16.88 10.03
C ILE A 133 2.24 15.91 8.92
N TYR A 134 1.45 14.87 8.68
CA TYR A 134 1.72 13.84 7.67
C TYR A 134 0.58 13.81 6.64
N ASN A 135 -0.17 14.91 6.48
CA ASN A 135 -1.39 14.91 5.67
C ASN A 135 -1.15 14.58 4.20
N ASP A 136 0.01 14.95 3.68
CA ASP A 136 0.41 14.70 2.29
C ASP A 136 1.53 13.64 2.22
N ALA A 137 1.75 12.90 3.32
CA ALA A 137 2.84 11.95 3.44
C ALA A 137 2.79 10.86 2.36
N GLU A 138 3.85 10.81 1.54
CA GLU A 138 4.10 9.77 0.57
C GLU A 138 5.50 9.18 0.71
N GLY A 139 5.88 8.28 -0.19
CA GLY A 139 7.19 7.63 -0.19
C GLY A 139 7.16 6.15 0.21
N GLU A 140 8.26 5.69 0.80
CA GLU A 140 8.49 4.26 1.02
C GLU A 140 9.32 3.98 2.26
N GLY A 141 9.42 2.71 2.62
CA GLY A 141 10.26 2.30 3.74
C GLY A 141 10.42 0.81 3.85
N TYR A 142 10.92 0.41 5.00
CA TYR A 142 11.14 -0.99 5.34
C TYR A 142 10.47 -1.35 6.66
N ILE A 143 9.83 -2.52 6.65
CA ILE A 143 9.27 -3.15 7.84
C ILE A 143 10.10 -4.39 8.13
N THR A 144 10.75 -4.43 9.30
CA THR A 144 11.45 -5.64 9.77
C THR A 144 10.62 -6.34 10.83
N LEU A 145 10.13 -7.52 10.52
CA LEU A 145 9.38 -8.36 11.45
C LEU A 145 10.33 -9.31 12.17
N LYS A 146 10.35 -9.23 13.50
CA LYS A 146 10.92 -10.25 14.38
C LYS A 146 9.81 -10.86 15.23
N ARG A 147 10.11 -11.96 15.94
CA ARG A 147 9.13 -12.73 16.70
C ARG A 147 8.29 -11.85 17.65
N ASP A 148 8.95 -10.93 18.35
CA ASP A 148 8.31 -10.17 19.44
C ASP A 148 8.19 -8.66 19.15
N TRP A 149 8.64 -8.20 17.99
CA TRP A 149 8.63 -6.77 17.65
C TRP A 149 8.75 -6.52 16.16
N VAL A 150 8.32 -5.32 15.77
CA VAL A 150 8.35 -4.81 14.39
C VAL A 150 9.21 -3.56 14.37
N HIS A 151 10.12 -3.46 13.42
CA HIS A 151 10.81 -2.20 13.12
C HIS A 151 10.16 -1.53 11.92
N PHE A 152 9.95 -0.21 12.01
CA PHE A 152 9.61 0.62 10.88
C PHE A 152 10.77 1.59 10.64
N ASP A 153 11.25 1.64 9.40
CA ASP A 153 12.22 2.62 8.91
C ASP A 153 11.63 3.24 7.65
N LEU A 154 10.97 4.38 7.81
CA LEU A 154 10.16 5.02 6.77
C LEU A 154 10.85 6.30 6.29
N HIS A 155 10.81 6.52 4.98
CA HIS A 155 11.28 7.72 4.32
C HIS A 155 10.04 8.43 3.78
N VAL A 156 9.61 9.47 4.50
CA VAL A 156 8.41 10.24 4.22
C VAL A 156 8.78 11.43 3.35
N ASP A 157 8.16 11.54 2.18
CA ASP A 157 8.06 12.78 1.43
C ASP A 157 6.88 13.60 1.95
N ASP A 158 7.11 14.91 2.12
CA ASP A 158 6.14 15.92 2.55
C ASP A 158 6.38 17.21 1.76
#